data_AF-A0A7W8B330-F1
#
_entry.id   AF-A0A7W8B330-F1
#
_cell.length_a   1.000
_cell.length_b   1.000
_cell.length_c   1.000
_cell.angle_alpha   90.00
_cell.angle_beta   90.00
_cell.angle_gamma   90.00
#
_symmetry.space_group_name_H-M   'P 1'
#
loop_
_entity.id
_entity.type
_entity.pdbx_description
1 polymer ?
#
loop_
_entity_poly.entity_id
_entity_poly.type
_entity_poly.pdbx_seq_one_letter_code
_entity_poly.pdbx_strand_id
1 'polypeptide(L)'
;MAPPRRRICAACERPFTGKRGPGRPKEYCSPACRRRKSPDDAAQAAQHNAVITEIAEAHQAESNVMTNAALEEQGSAELLAHRVSLGRQLEDFEAAVIRRGRARGESWEEMAFYLSISAERLRKKWTSDTLSRRLEQHDSRPAAAASGSASGPGPVSRHPAHPDDPQPADGEGTDPPGRDDGIAPRSAQQQLAAALSFLQSRCGRPLRHLADHAGVSPSYVSRVLAGERRPSWPVTKALIQACAEESATLYPLWRIAHGQPIDIRVATAEQAAQEFHRFLRSLHLAAALPDPECIARRSRRPLALTDIAQALEGTIVPDWPTTARLVVALQGQPVDIRPLWHAARALPRPSLRTATMYADAFG
;
A
#
# COMPACT_ATOMS: atom_id res chain seq x y z
N MET A 1 -4.66 56.20 35.83
CA MET A 1 -4.56 54.86 35.19
C MET A 1 -5.58 54.77 34.07
N ALA A 2 -5.16 54.55 32.82
CA ALA A 2 -6.09 54.39 31.70
C ALA A 2 -6.80 53.02 31.77
N PRO A 3 -8.11 52.92 31.48
CA PRO A 3 -8.85 51.68 31.59
C PRO A 3 -8.31 50.60 30.62
N PRO A 4 -8.32 49.32 31.03
CA PRO A 4 -7.91 48.21 30.17
C PRO A 4 -8.78 48.14 28.92
N ARG A 5 -8.15 48.02 27.74
CA ARG A 5 -8.89 47.84 26.48
C ARG A 5 -9.39 46.40 26.40
N ARG A 6 -10.72 46.24 26.31
CA ARG A 6 -11.34 44.96 25.94
C ARG A 6 -11.05 44.68 24.47
N ARG A 7 -10.62 43.46 24.18
CA ARG A 7 -10.38 42.94 22.82
C ARG A 7 -11.10 41.61 22.67
N ILE A 8 -11.44 41.25 21.44
CA ILE A 8 -12.05 39.95 21.14
C ILE A 8 -10.92 38.98 20.77
N CYS A 9 -10.92 37.78 21.39
CA CYS A 9 -9.97 36.74 21.06
C CYS A 9 -10.20 36.24 19.65
N ALA A 10 -9.15 36.24 18.83
CA ALA A 10 -9.27 35.81 17.43
C ALA A 10 -9.68 34.33 17.28
N ALA A 11 -9.51 33.49 18.31
CA ALA A 11 -9.70 32.04 18.26
C ALA A 11 -11.03 31.52 18.83
N CYS A 12 -11.53 32.15 19.89
CA CYS A 12 -12.71 31.71 20.62
C CYS A 12 -13.77 32.80 20.76
N GLU A 13 -13.53 33.96 20.16
CA GLU A 13 -14.40 35.14 20.13
C GLU A 13 -14.76 35.70 21.51
N ARG A 14 -14.14 35.19 22.58
CA ARG A 14 -14.37 35.69 23.95
C ARG A 14 -13.64 37.01 24.16
N PRO A 15 -14.27 37.99 24.83
CA PRO A 15 -13.61 39.23 25.21
C PRO A 15 -12.53 38.97 26.26
N PHE A 16 -11.39 39.64 26.13
CA PHE A 16 -10.29 39.58 27.09
C PHE A 16 -9.62 40.95 27.27
N THR A 17 -8.97 41.14 28.41
CA THR A 17 -8.26 42.37 28.77
C THR A 17 -6.76 42.20 28.57
N GLY A 18 -6.20 42.93 27.61
CA GLY A 18 -4.74 43.00 27.43
C GLY A 18 -4.10 44.05 28.34
N LYS A 19 -2.97 43.74 28.97
CA LYS A 19 -2.14 44.75 29.65
C LYS A 19 -1.58 45.74 28.61
N ARG A 20 -1.64 47.04 28.89
CA ARG A 20 -0.90 48.05 28.12
C ARG A 20 0.57 47.96 28.53
N GLY A 21 1.43 47.62 27.59
CA GLY A 21 2.88 47.69 27.73
C GLY A 21 3.50 47.93 26.35
N PRO A 22 4.75 48.40 26.29
CA PRO A 22 5.49 48.49 25.03
C PRO A 22 5.65 47.08 24.46
N GLY A 23 5.02 46.82 23.30
CA GLY A 23 5.05 45.51 22.66
C GLY A 23 3.85 45.27 21.73
N ARG A 24 3.99 44.27 20.86
CA ARG A 24 2.91 43.86 19.94
C ARG A 24 1.67 43.48 20.75
N PRO A 25 0.49 44.01 20.42
CA PRO A 25 -0.72 43.70 21.15
C PRO A 25 -1.06 42.21 21.12
N LYS A 26 -1.54 41.65 22.24
CA LYS A 26 -2.02 40.27 22.27
C LYS A 26 -3.29 40.14 21.43
N GLU A 27 -3.30 39.18 20.52
CA GLU A 27 -4.45 38.80 19.66
C GLU A 27 -5.31 37.68 20.30
N TYR A 28 -4.77 36.99 21.30
CA TYR A 28 -5.39 35.81 21.91
C TYR A 28 -5.55 35.99 23.42
N CYS A 29 -6.67 35.50 23.96
CA CYS A 29 -6.95 35.55 25.39
C CYS A 29 -6.06 34.62 26.22
N SER A 30 -5.52 33.56 25.60
CA SER A 30 -4.66 32.59 26.27
C SER A 30 -3.71 31.89 25.29
N PRO A 31 -2.61 31.28 25.78
CA PRO A 31 -1.76 30.40 24.97
C PRO A 31 -2.53 29.23 24.33
N ALA A 32 -3.56 28.70 25.00
CA ALA A 32 -4.42 27.66 24.46
C ALA A 32 -5.23 28.15 23.24
N CYS A 33 -5.75 29.37 23.30
CA CYS A 33 -6.44 30.00 22.17
C CYS A 33 -5.47 30.37 21.04
N ARG A 34 -4.21 30.73 21.37
CA ARG A 34 -3.16 30.90 20.37
C ARG A 34 -2.83 29.59 19.64
N ARG A 35 -2.84 28.45 20.33
CA ARG A 35 -2.60 27.11 19.73
C ARG A 35 -3.81 26.54 18.98
N ARG A 36 -5.03 26.98 19.30
CA ARG A 36 -6.28 26.51 18.65
C ARG A 36 -6.51 27.09 17.25
N LYS A 37 -5.81 28.16 16.86
CA LYS A 37 -6.19 28.99 15.71
C LYS A 37 -5.12 29.09 14.62
N SER A 38 -4.67 27.97 14.09
CA SER A 38 -4.38 27.97 12.68
C SER A 38 -4.95 26.71 12.04
N PRO A 39 -6.15 26.80 11.43
CA PRO A 39 -6.60 25.80 10.46
C PRO A 39 -5.49 25.49 9.44
N ASP A 40 -4.68 26.50 9.11
CA ASP A 40 -3.50 26.39 8.26
C ASP A 40 -2.42 25.46 8.84
N ASP A 41 -2.18 25.47 10.16
CA ASP A 41 -1.17 24.60 10.80
C ASP A 41 -1.64 23.14 10.77
N ALA A 42 -2.95 22.90 10.99
CA ALA A 42 -3.53 21.56 10.91
C ALA A 42 -3.53 21.04 9.46
N ALA A 43 -3.88 21.90 8.50
CA ALA A 43 -3.81 21.58 7.08
C ALA A 43 -2.37 21.30 6.62
N GLN A 44 -1.41 22.11 7.06
CA GLN A 44 0.01 21.94 6.76
C GLN A 44 0.58 20.67 7.40
N ALA A 45 0.19 20.34 8.64
CA ALA A 45 0.54 19.08 9.27
C ALA A 45 -0.05 17.86 8.53
N ALA A 46 -1.29 17.97 8.04
CA ALA A 46 -1.93 16.94 7.22
C ALA A 46 -1.19 16.77 5.88
N GLN A 47 -0.82 17.87 5.22
CA GLN A 47 -0.04 17.86 3.98
C GLN A 47 1.32 17.20 4.17
N HIS A 48 2.04 17.52 5.26
CA HIS A 48 3.31 16.88 5.57
C HIS A 48 3.17 15.38 5.82
N ASN A 49 2.11 14.95 6.50
CA ASN A 49 1.84 13.52 6.69
C ASN A 49 1.49 12.83 5.37
N ALA A 50 0.71 13.46 4.49
CA ALA A 50 0.35 12.91 3.19
C ALA A 50 1.60 12.64 2.35
N VAL A 51 2.54 13.60 2.27
CA VAL A 51 3.82 13.44 1.55
C VAL A 51 4.66 12.29 2.14
N ILE A 52 4.73 12.18 3.47
CA ILE A 52 5.46 11.08 4.12
C ILE A 52 4.83 9.72 3.78
N THR A 53 3.49 9.64 3.81
CA THR A 53 2.76 8.42 3.45
C THR A 53 2.98 8.05 1.99
N GLU A 54 2.90 9.01 1.07
CA GLU A 54 3.15 8.81 -0.36
C GLU A 54 4.56 8.28 -0.63
N ILE A 55 5.59 8.90 -0.05
CA ILE A 55 6.98 8.45 -0.20
C ILE A 55 7.15 7.04 0.40
N ALA A 56 6.52 6.75 1.54
CA ALA A 56 6.58 5.42 2.16
C ALA A 56 5.89 4.35 1.30
N GLU A 57 4.74 4.67 0.71
CA GLU A 57 4.04 3.77 -0.22
C GLU A 57 4.86 3.54 -1.49
N ALA A 58 5.47 4.58 -2.05
CA ALA A 58 6.39 4.46 -3.19
C ALA A 58 7.64 3.63 -2.85
N HIS A 59 8.18 3.78 -1.64
CA HIS A 59 9.30 2.98 -1.15
C HIS A 59 8.93 1.50 -1.01
N GLN A 60 7.75 1.22 -0.46
CA GLN A 60 7.25 -0.14 -0.36
C GLN A 60 7.02 -0.76 -1.75
N ALA A 61 6.46 0.00 -2.69
CA ALA A 61 6.27 -0.44 -4.08
C ALA A 61 7.61 -0.78 -4.75
N GLU A 62 8.62 0.08 -4.65
CA GLU A 62 9.95 -0.17 -5.22
C GLU A 62 10.64 -1.37 -4.55
N SER A 63 10.51 -1.52 -3.24
CA SER A 63 11.08 -2.65 -2.49
C SER A 63 10.46 -3.98 -2.93
N ASN A 64 9.16 -3.96 -3.21
CA ASN A 64 8.44 -5.08 -3.78
C ASN A 64 8.90 -5.40 -5.20
N VAL A 65 9.09 -4.39 -6.06
CA VAL A 65 9.65 -4.59 -7.41
C VAL A 65 11.04 -5.22 -7.33
N MET A 66 11.92 -4.72 -6.47
CA MET A 66 13.27 -5.29 -6.27
C MET A 66 13.20 -6.74 -5.78
N THR A 67 12.28 -7.04 -4.86
CA THR A 67 12.08 -8.41 -4.35
C THR A 67 11.63 -9.34 -5.47
N ASN A 68 10.69 -8.89 -6.31
CA ASN A 68 10.22 -9.64 -7.47
C ASN A 68 11.34 -9.84 -8.49
N ALA A 69 12.13 -8.80 -8.78
CA ALA A 69 13.30 -8.88 -9.64
C ALA A 69 14.31 -9.93 -9.15
N ALA A 70 14.57 -9.98 -7.84
CA ALA A 70 15.46 -10.97 -7.25
C ALA A 70 14.90 -12.40 -7.33
N LEU A 71 13.59 -12.58 -7.11
CA LEU A 71 12.91 -13.88 -7.24
C LEU A 71 12.86 -14.39 -8.67
N GLU A 72 12.81 -13.47 -9.64
CA GLU A 72 12.88 -13.76 -11.06
C GLU A 72 14.33 -14.00 -11.54
N GLU A 73 15.32 -13.79 -10.66
CA GLU A 73 16.76 -13.81 -10.91
C GLU A 73 17.16 -12.87 -12.07
N GLN A 74 16.62 -11.65 -12.02
CA GLN A 74 17.04 -10.55 -12.89
C GLN A 74 18.53 -10.25 -12.75
N GLY A 75 19.09 -9.55 -13.75
CA GLY A 75 20.53 -9.29 -13.81
C GLY A 75 21.01 -8.42 -12.65
N SER A 76 22.25 -8.61 -12.20
CA SER A 76 22.83 -7.84 -11.08
C SER A 76 22.78 -6.32 -11.29
N ALA A 77 22.85 -5.86 -12.55
CA ALA A 77 22.72 -4.44 -12.89
C ALA A 77 21.32 -3.87 -12.56
N GLU A 78 20.26 -4.64 -12.81
CA GLU A 78 18.87 -4.24 -12.52
C GLU A 78 18.63 -4.19 -11.01
N LEU A 79 19.14 -5.18 -10.26
CA LEU A 79 19.08 -5.17 -8.80
C LEU A 79 19.83 -3.98 -8.18
N LEU A 80 20.98 -3.61 -8.73
CA LEU A 80 21.72 -2.42 -8.30
C LEU A 80 20.96 -1.12 -8.65
N ALA A 81 20.26 -1.07 -9.77
CA ALA A 81 19.42 0.07 -10.14
C ALA A 81 18.28 0.27 -9.11
N HIS A 82 17.58 -0.80 -8.74
CA HIS A 82 16.57 -0.77 -7.68
C HIS A 82 17.15 -0.33 -6.33
N ARG A 83 18.35 -0.81 -5.97
CA ARG A 83 19.02 -0.36 -4.73
C ARG A 83 19.32 1.13 -4.75
N VAL A 84 19.76 1.70 -5.87
CA VAL A 84 19.99 3.14 -5.99
C VAL A 84 18.67 3.91 -5.87
N SER A 85 17.59 3.41 -6.48
CA SER A 85 16.25 3.98 -6.39
C SER A 85 15.75 4.04 -4.93
N LEU A 86 15.80 2.90 -4.22
CA LEU A 86 15.44 2.81 -2.80
C LEU A 86 16.27 3.75 -1.92
N GLY A 87 17.56 3.89 -2.21
CA GLY A 87 18.45 4.81 -1.49
C GLY A 87 17.99 6.27 -1.60
N ARG A 88 17.58 6.70 -2.81
CA ARG A 88 17.05 8.05 -3.03
C ARG A 88 15.74 8.27 -2.28
N GLN A 89 14.82 7.31 -2.32
CA GLN A 89 13.53 7.39 -1.62
C GLN A 89 13.70 7.46 -0.10
N LEU A 90 14.68 6.74 0.48
CA LEU A 90 14.99 6.86 1.92
C LEU A 90 15.47 8.26 2.29
N GLU A 91 16.29 8.89 1.44
CA GLU A 91 16.73 10.26 1.66
C GLU A 91 15.58 11.28 1.47
N ASP A 92 14.65 11.03 0.55
CA ASP A 92 13.43 11.85 0.36
C ASP A 92 12.49 11.71 1.57
N PHE A 93 12.36 10.49 2.10
CA PHE A 93 11.63 10.21 3.34
C PHE A 93 12.25 10.94 4.53
N GLU A 94 13.58 10.88 4.68
CA GLU A 94 14.32 11.64 5.70
C GLU A 94 14.02 13.15 5.59
N ALA A 95 14.08 13.71 4.37
CA ALA A 95 13.75 15.11 4.12
C ALA A 95 12.31 15.47 4.52
N ALA A 96 11.33 14.64 4.14
CA ALA A 96 9.93 14.87 4.46
C ALA A 96 9.66 14.83 5.98
N VAL A 97 10.26 13.87 6.68
CA VAL A 97 10.16 13.74 8.15
C VAL A 97 10.79 14.95 8.85
N ILE A 98 11.97 15.41 8.41
CA ILE A 98 12.64 16.57 9.00
C ILE A 98 11.83 17.85 8.74
N ARG A 99 11.26 18.03 7.54
CA ARG A 99 10.38 19.16 7.24
C ARG A 99 9.19 19.19 8.20
N ARG A 100 8.56 18.03 8.45
CA ARG A 100 7.46 17.89 9.41
C ARG A 100 7.91 18.20 10.85
N GLY A 101 9.04 17.65 11.28
CA GLY A 101 9.57 17.88 12.63
C GLY A 101 9.85 19.36 12.88
N ARG A 102 10.46 20.05 11.91
CA ARG A 102 10.68 21.50 11.95
C ARG A 102 9.38 22.29 12.04
N ALA A 103 8.35 21.92 11.27
CA ALA A 103 7.05 22.58 11.32
C ALA A 103 6.33 22.39 12.67
N ARG A 104 6.59 21.26 13.36
CA ARG A 104 6.07 20.97 14.70
C ARG A 104 6.89 21.59 15.84
N GLY A 105 8.07 22.14 15.53
CA GLY A 105 9.01 22.65 16.53
C GLY A 105 9.73 21.55 17.30
N GLU A 106 9.85 20.35 16.73
CA GLU A 106 10.70 19.28 17.27
C GLU A 106 12.17 19.74 17.25
N SER A 107 12.92 19.37 18.30
CA SER A 107 14.31 19.83 18.42
C SER A 107 15.23 19.08 17.44
N TRP A 108 16.34 19.72 17.06
CA TRP A 108 17.34 19.07 16.21
C TRP A 108 18.00 17.89 16.92
N GLU A 109 18.11 17.98 18.24
CA GLU A 109 18.67 16.98 19.13
C GLU A 109 17.82 15.70 19.12
N GLU A 110 16.49 15.82 19.25
CA GLU A 110 15.56 14.68 19.17
C GLU A 110 15.58 14.00 17.80
N MET A 111 15.57 14.79 16.71
CA MET A 111 15.59 14.24 15.36
C MET A 111 16.94 13.57 15.03
N ALA A 112 18.06 14.15 15.47
CA ALA A 112 19.40 13.63 15.17
C ALA A 112 19.76 12.38 15.97
N PHE A 113 19.15 12.20 17.16
CA PHE A 113 19.32 11.02 18.01
C PHE A 113 19.09 9.70 17.23
N TYR A 114 17.97 9.60 16.50
CA TYR A 114 17.63 8.39 15.74
C TYR A 114 18.53 8.14 14.53
N LEU A 115 19.14 9.20 13.99
CA LEU A 115 20.06 9.11 12.85
C LEU A 115 21.51 8.87 13.29
N SER A 116 21.78 8.80 14.60
CA SER A 116 23.13 8.64 15.17
C SER A 116 24.13 9.68 14.63
N ILE A 117 23.66 10.91 14.40
CA ILE A 117 24.50 12.04 14.01
C ILE A 117 24.31 13.21 14.98
N SER A 118 25.24 14.18 15.00
CA SER A 118 25.06 15.38 15.81
C SER A 118 23.97 16.29 15.23
N ALA A 119 23.26 17.01 16.11
CA ALA A 119 22.26 18.01 15.72
C ALA A 119 22.83 19.04 14.72
N GLU A 120 24.08 19.44 14.91
CA GLU A 120 24.78 20.36 14.01
C GLU A 120 25.02 19.76 12.62
N ARG A 121 25.39 18.48 12.54
CA ARG A 121 25.54 17.78 11.25
C ARG A 121 24.19 17.63 10.55
N LEU A 122 23.12 17.32 11.29
CA LEU A 122 21.77 17.23 10.75
C LEU A 122 21.30 18.58 10.19
N ARG A 123 21.52 19.67 10.93
CA ARG A 123 21.19 21.04 10.51
C ARG A 123 21.96 21.47 9.26
N LYS A 124 23.25 21.14 9.17
CA LYS A 124 24.08 21.41 7.98
C LYS A 124 23.63 20.59 6.77
N LYS A 125 23.22 19.34 6.97
CA LYS A 125 22.71 18.46 5.90
C LYS A 125 21.37 18.97 5.35
N TRP A 126 20.46 19.39 6.23
CA TRP A 126 19.09 19.73 5.90
C TRP A 126 18.76 21.20 6.14
N THR A 127 19.27 22.07 5.26
CA THR A 127 18.87 23.47 5.19
C THR A 127 17.45 23.58 4.63
N SER A 128 16.79 24.73 4.83
CA SER A 128 15.45 24.93 4.25
C SER A 128 15.47 24.81 2.72
N ASP A 129 16.55 25.28 2.08
CA ASP A 129 16.74 25.20 0.63
C ASP A 129 16.92 23.74 0.16
N THR A 130 17.75 22.94 0.85
CA THR A 130 17.94 21.54 0.46
C THR A 130 16.67 20.72 0.65
N LEU A 131 15.86 21.02 1.67
CA LEU A 131 14.56 20.38 1.87
C LEU A 131 13.56 20.74 0.75
N SER A 132 13.40 22.03 0.41
CA SER A 132 12.48 22.45 -0.64
C SER A 132 12.86 21.87 -2.00
N ARG A 133 14.12 22.06 -2.42
CA ARG A 133 14.63 21.57 -3.71
C ARG A 133 14.44 20.07 -3.86
N ARG A 134 14.69 19.31 -2.81
CA ARG A 134 14.60 17.85 -2.86
C ARG A 134 13.16 17.35 -2.97
N LEU A 135 12.22 17.99 -2.28
CA LEU A 135 10.81 17.62 -2.33
C LEU A 135 10.16 18.11 -3.64
N GLU A 136 10.59 19.24 -4.20
CA GLU A 136 10.22 19.66 -5.55
C GLU A 136 10.72 18.69 -6.62
N GLN A 137 11.94 18.15 -6.47
CA GLN A 137 12.48 17.10 -7.35
C GLN A 137 11.71 15.79 -7.24
N HIS A 138 11.21 15.45 -6.05
CA HIS A 138 10.30 14.32 -5.86
C HIS A 138 8.99 14.57 -6.64
N ASP A 139 8.36 15.72 -6.45
CA ASP A 139 7.07 16.06 -7.07
C ASP A 139 7.17 16.20 -8.61
N SER A 140 8.34 16.61 -9.11
CA SER A 140 8.60 16.74 -10.55
C SER A 140 8.96 15.41 -11.22
N ARG A 141 9.14 14.33 -10.46
CA ARG A 141 9.45 13.03 -11.03
C ARG A 141 8.16 12.45 -11.62
N PRO A 142 8.09 12.17 -12.93
CA PRO A 142 6.91 11.55 -13.50
C PRO A 142 6.70 10.18 -12.84
N ALA A 143 5.49 9.92 -12.36
CA ALA A 143 5.07 8.62 -11.82
C ALA A 143 5.35 7.45 -12.79
N ALA A 144 5.53 7.76 -14.08
CA ALA A 144 5.91 6.83 -15.13
C ALA A 144 7.37 6.32 -15.07
N ALA A 145 8.29 6.98 -14.35
CA ALA A 145 9.68 6.52 -14.25
C ALA A 145 9.89 5.40 -13.21
N ALA A 146 8.86 5.03 -12.44
CA ALA A 146 8.83 3.83 -11.60
C ALA A 146 8.49 2.56 -12.41
N SER A 147 8.34 2.67 -13.73
CA SER A 147 8.07 1.54 -14.62
C SER A 147 8.83 1.70 -15.92
N GLY A 148 10.06 1.16 -15.96
CA GLY A 148 10.65 0.66 -17.19
C GLY A 148 11.64 1.57 -17.92
N SER A 149 12.81 0.96 -18.16
CA SER A 149 13.75 1.25 -19.27
C SER A 149 14.65 2.47 -19.15
N ALA A 150 15.78 2.23 -18.49
CA ALA A 150 17.03 2.86 -18.88
C ALA A 150 17.46 2.36 -20.26
N SER A 151 16.96 2.99 -21.32
CA SER A 151 17.64 2.95 -22.62
C SER A 151 18.74 4.01 -22.61
N GLY A 152 19.98 3.56 -22.81
CA GLY A 152 21.17 4.40 -22.82
C GLY A 152 21.15 5.49 -23.92
N PRO A 153 22.08 6.45 -23.86
CA PRO A 153 22.15 7.55 -24.83
C PRO A 153 22.70 7.04 -26.17
N GLY A 154 21.80 6.80 -27.14
CA GLY A 154 22.15 6.58 -28.54
C GLY A 154 22.11 7.90 -29.34
N PRO A 155 23.02 8.10 -30.30
CA PRO A 155 23.25 9.39 -30.94
C PRO A 155 22.13 9.80 -31.92
N VAL A 156 21.94 11.11 -31.96
CA VAL A 156 21.00 11.87 -32.77
C VAL A 156 21.24 11.60 -34.27
N SER A 157 20.23 11.06 -34.96
CA SER A 157 20.13 11.18 -36.42
C SER A 157 18.92 12.05 -36.75
N ARG A 158 19.22 13.29 -37.16
CA ARG A 158 18.25 14.22 -37.76
C ARG A 158 18.12 13.87 -39.25
N HIS A 159 16.90 13.75 -39.74
CA HIS A 159 16.52 14.18 -41.10
C HIS A 159 14.98 14.28 -41.22
N PRO A 160 14.46 15.04 -42.19
CA PRO A 160 13.59 16.19 -41.90
C PRO A 160 12.13 16.00 -42.31
N ALA A 161 11.32 16.95 -41.81
CA ALA A 161 9.89 17.09 -42.01
C ALA A 161 9.45 17.27 -43.47
N HIS A 162 8.26 16.76 -43.78
CA HIS A 162 7.42 17.22 -44.89
C HIS A 162 5.96 17.35 -44.40
N PRO A 163 5.23 18.43 -44.71
CA PRO A 163 3.91 18.71 -44.15
C PRO A 163 2.74 18.37 -45.09
N ASP A 164 1.54 18.45 -44.50
CA ASP A 164 0.18 18.60 -45.05
C ASP A 164 -0.59 17.34 -45.54
N ASP A 165 -1.63 16.94 -44.79
CA ASP A 165 -3.02 17.33 -45.08
C ASP A 165 -4.04 16.91 -43.98
N PRO A 166 -5.24 17.54 -43.87
CA PRO A 166 -6.16 17.43 -42.72
C PRO A 166 -7.49 16.64 -42.93
N GLN A 167 -8.03 16.13 -41.80
CA GLN A 167 -9.44 15.78 -41.46
C GLN A 167 -10.12 14.53 -42.08
N PRO A 168 -11.26 14.00 -41.53
CA PRO A 168 -12.09 14.44 -40.39
C PRO A 168 -12.49 13.37 -39.34
N ALA A 169 -13.20 13.86 -38.31
CA ALA A 169 -13.80 13.17 -37.17
C ALA A 169 -15.08 12.37 -37.51
N ASP A 170 -15.51 11.58 -36.51
CA ASP A 170 -16.79 10.87 -36.27
C ASP A 170 -16.57 9.34 -36.21
N GLY A 171 -17.06 8.53 -35.27
CA GLY A 171 -17.86 8.69 -34.06
C GLY A 171 -17.93 7.32 -33.36
N GLU A 172 -18.24 7.33 -32.06
CA GLU A 172 -18.79 6.25 -31.22
C GLU A 172 -18.39 4.78 -31.48
N GLY A 173 -17.53 4.27 -30.59
CA GLY A 173 -17.37 2.85 -30.30
C GLY A 173 -16.74 2.69 -28.93
N THR A 174 -17.56 2.61 -27.87
CA THR A 174 -17.09 2.28 -26.52
C THR A 174 -16.74 0.80 -26.47
N ASP A 175 -15.52 0.46 -26.89
CA ASP A 175 -14.96 -0.87 -26.67
C ASP A 175 -14.57 -1.05 -25.19
N PRO A 176 -14.82 -2.23 -24.60
CA PRO A 176 -14.42 -2.54 -23.23
C PRO A 176 -12.90 -2.57 -23.12
N PRO A 177 -12.29 -2.12 -22.00
CA PRO A 177 -10.86 -2.20 -21.82
C PRO A 177 -10.44 -3.67 -21.73
N GLY A 178 -9.94 -4.19 -22.84
CA GLY A 178 -9.11 -5.39 -22.90
C GLY A 178 -7.90 -5.16 -22.01
N ARG A 179 -8.01 -5.62 -20.76
CA ARG A 179 -6.92 -5.63 -19.78
C ARG A 179 -5.82 -6.57 -20.24
N ASP A 180 -4.87 -6.01 -20.96
CA ASP A 180 -3.48 -6.41 -20.82
C ASP A 180 -2.79 -5.38 -19.92
N ASP A 181 -3.31 -5.26 -18.69
CA ASP A 181 -2.62 -4.54 -17.63
C ASP A 181 -1.34 -5.36 -17.36
N GLY A 182 -0.19 -4.79 -17.67
CA GLY A 182 1.11 -5.41 -17.44
C GLY A 182 1.20 -6.04 -16.05
N ILE A 183 2.06 -7.06 -15.91
CA ILE A 183 2.30 -7.85 -14.69
C ILE A 183 3.01 -6.98 -13.62
N ALA A 184 2.49 -5.79 -13.34
CA ALA A 184 2.89 -4.96 -12.23
C ALA A 184 2.13 -5.46 -10.99
N PRO A 185 2.81 -5.64 -9.86
CA PRO A 185 2.15 -6.14 -8.66
C PRO A 185 1.21 -5.06 -8.13
N ARG A 186 -0.02 -5.46 -7.78
CA ARG A 186 -1.04 -4.55 -7.25
C ARG A 186 -0.80 -4.29 -5.77
N SER A 187 -1.17 -3.11 -5.28
CA SER A 187 -1.25 -2.87 -3.83
C SER A 187 -2.37 -3.71 -3.20
N ALA A 188 -2.29 -4.00 -1.90
CA ALA A 188 -3.34 -4.77 -1.22
C ALA A 188 -4.73 -4.10 -1.32
N GLN A 189 -4.79 -2.76 -1.35
CA GLN A 189 -6.04 -2.03 -1.59
C GLN A 189 -6.58 -2.25 -3.00
N GLN A 190 -5.72 -2.21 -4.02
CA GLN A 190 -6.11 -2.49 -5.40
C GLN A 190 -6.55 -3.94 -5.57
N GLN A 191 -5.89 -4.89 -4.92
CA GLN A 191 -6.29 -6.30 -4.92
C GLN A 191 -7.66 -6.49 -4.24
N LEU A 192 -7.91 -5.84 -3.10
CA LEU A 192 -9.21 -5.90 -2.43
C LEU A 192 -10.33 -5.31 -3.32
N ALA A 193 -10.07 -4.18 -3.96
CA ALA A 193 -11.01 -3.55 -4.88
C ALA A 193 -11.28 -4.43 -6.11
N ALA A 194 -10.24 -5.05 -6.68
CA ALA A 194 -10.36 -5.98 -7.80
C ALA A 194 -11.16 -7.23 -7.42
N ALA A 195 -10.90 -7.81 -6.25
CA ALA A 195 -11.66 -8.92 -5.69
C ALA A 195 -13.15 -8.57 -5.54
N LEU A 196 -13.48 -7.45 -4.89
CA LEU A 196 -14.87 -7.03 -4.71
C LEU A 196 -15.56 -6.71 -6.05
N SER A 197 -14.85 -6.12 -7.01
CA SER A 197 -15.38 -5.85 -8.35
C SER A 197 -15.65 -7.14 -9.13
N PHE A 198 -14.77 -8.13 -9.01
CA PHE A 198 -14.98 -9.45 -9.58
C PHE A 198 -16.19 -10.15 -8.96
N LEU A 199 -16.36 -10.08 -7.64
CA LEU A 199 -17.54 -10.63 -6.97
C LEU A 199 -18.83 -9.94 -7.41
N GLN A 200 -18.82 -8.61 -7.51
CA GLN A 200 -19.99 -7.84 -7.93
C GLN A 200 -20.40 -8.16 -9.36
N SER A 201 -19.44 -8.23 -10.28
CA SER A 201 -19.72 -8.58 -11.68
C SER A 201 -20.23 -10.01 -11.82
N ARG A 202 -19.63 -10.98 -11.10
CA ARG A 202 -20.03 -12.38 -11.15
C ARG A 202 -21.41 -12.63 -10.52
N CYS A 203 -21.77 -11.92 -9.45
CA CYS A 203 -23.06 -12.10 -8.80
C CYS A 203 -24.23 -11.46 -9.58
N GLY A 204 -23.93 -10.56 -10.54
CA GLY A 204 -24.94 -9.92 -11.40
C GLY A 204 -25.93 -9.00 -10.68
N ARG A 205 -25.73 -8.73 -9.38
CA ARG A 205 -26.63 -7.90 -8.59
C ARG A 205 -26.34 -6.41 -8.84
N PRO A 206 -27.38 -5.55 -8.94
CA PRO A 206 -27.18 -4.13 -9.13
C PRO A 206 -26.49 -3.52 -7.90
N LEU A 207 -25.65 -2.49 -8.11
CA LEU A 207 -24.93 -1.81 -7.02
C LEU A 207 -25.87 -1.32 -5.91
N ARG A 208 -27.10 -0.92 -6.25
CA ARG A 208 -28.12 -0.49 -5.29
C ARG A 208 -28.46 -1.60 -4.28
N HIS A 209 -28.65 -2.82 -4.76
CA HIS A 209 -28.94 -3.96 -3.89
C HIS A 209 -27.76 -4.27 -2.95
N LEU A 210 -26.52 -4.15 -3.43
CA LEU A 210 -25.33 -4.33 -2.58
C LEU A 210 -25.23 -3.24 -1.52
N ALA A 211 -25.52 -2.00 -1.90
CA ALA A 211 -25.50 -0.85 -1.00
C ALA A 211 -26.57 -0.98 0.10
N ASP A 212 -27.79 -1.36 -0.28
CA ASP A 212 -28.90 -1.59 0.66
C ASP A 212 -28.56 -2.72 1.64
N HIS A 213 -28.02 -3.84 1.15
CA HIS A 213 -27.62 -4.96 2.00
C HIS A 213 -26.49 -4.59 2.98
N ALA A 214 -25.56 -3.74 2.55
CA ALA A 214 -24.46 -3.28 3.38
C ALA A 214 -24.80 -2.04 4.23
N GLY A 215 -26.00 -1.47 4.10
CA GLY A 215 -26.44 -0.28 4.83
C GLY A 215 -25.65 1.00 4.48
N VAL A 216 -25.16 1.11 3.24
CA VAL A 216 -24.34 2.24 2.75
C VAL A 216 -24.92 2.82 1.46
N SER A 217 -24.38 3.95 0.99
CA SER A 217 -24.85 4.54 -0.27
C SER A 217 -24.27 3.84 -1.52
N PRO A 218 -25.00 3.78 -2.64
CA PRO A 218 -24.48 3.21 -3.90
C PRO A 218 -23.20 3.90 -4.38
N SER A 219 -23.09 5.22 -4.20
CA SER A 219 -21.87 5.98 -4.52
C SER A 219 -20.69 5.57 -3.66
N TYR A 220 -20.90 5.24 -2.38
CA TYR A 220 -19.83 4.72 -1.51
C TYR A 220 -19.33 3.36 -2.02
N VAL A 221 -20.25 2.45 -2.37
CA VAL A 221 -19.89 1.14 -2.94
C VAL A 221 -19.11 1.30 -4.24
N SER A 222 -19.55 2.18 -5.14
CA SER A 222 -18.82 2.45 -6.40
C SER A 222 -17.37 2.87 -6.16
N ARG A 223 -17.13 3.75 -5.17
CA ARG A 223 -15.76 4.21 -4.83
C ARG A 223 -14.92 3.11 -4.16
N VAL A 224 -15.55 2.20 -3.42
CA VAL A 224 -14.88 1.01 -2.87
C VAL A 224 -14.45 0.08 -3.99
N LEU A 225 -15.33 -0.21 -4.96
CA LEU A 225 -15.03 -1.08 -6.10
C LEU A 225 -13.95 -0.47 -7.02
N ALA A 226 -13.95 0.85 -7.19
CA ALA A 226 -12.89 1.58 -7.90
C ALA A 226 -11.55 1.64 -7.13
N GLY A 227 -11.51 1.20 -5.86
CA GLY A 227 -10.32 1.26 -5.03
C GLY A 227 -10.01 2.66 -4.46
N GLU A 228 -10.90 3.63 -4.59
CA GLU A 228 -10.73 4.99 -4.05
C GLU A 228 -11.03 5.08 -2.54
N ARG A 229 -11.79 4.12 -2.01
CA ARG A 229 -12.20 4.08 -0.59
C ARG A 229 -11.88 2.72 0.02
N ARG A 230 -11.37 2.75 1.26
CA ARG A 230 -11.15 1.56 2.08
C ARG A 230 -12.39 1.28 2.96
N PRO A 231 -13.15 0.21 2.71
CA PRO A 231 -14.34 -0.12 3.50
C PRO A 231 -13.97 -0.68 4.88
N SER A 232 -14.82 -0.46 5.88
CA SER A 232 -14.68 -1.15 7.17
C SER A 232 -14.98 -2.65 7.01
N TRP A 233 -14.48 -3.48 7.94
CA TRP A 233 -14.74 -4.92 7.88
C TRP A 233 -16.23 -5.30 7.83
N PRO A 234 -17.13 -4.70 8.63
CA PRO A 234 -18.57 -5.00 8.53
C PRO A 234 -19.15 -4.73 7.14
N VAL A 235 -18.73 -3.64 6.48
CA VAL A 235 -19.18 -3.31 5.12
C VAL A 235 -18.61 -4.32 4.12
N THR A 236 -17.31 -4.61 4.18
CA THR A 236 -16.66 -5.64 3.34
C THR A 236 -17.35 -6.98 3.46
N LYS A 237 -17.62 -7.42 4.70
CA LYS A 237 -18.32 -8.67 5.01
C LYS A 237 -19.72 -8.69 4.37
N ALA A 238 -20.50 -7.62 4.53
CA ALA A 238 -21.84 -7.53 3.97
C ALA A 238 -21.82 -7.59 2.43
N LEU A 239 -20.86 -6.92 1.77
CA LEU A 239 -20.71 -6.98 0.32
C LEU A 239 -20.37 -8.40 -0.18
N ILE A 240 -19.49 -9.11 0.53
CA ILE A 240 -19.11 -10.49 0.20
C ILE A 240 -20.30 -11.44 0.37
N GLN A 241 -21.02 -11.33 1.50
CA GLN A 241 -22.19 -12.16 1.79
C GLN A 241 -23.32 -11.91 0.79
N ALA A 242 -23.52 -10.66 0.35
CA ALA A 242 -24.47 -10.33 -0.70
C ALA A 242 -24.15 -11.00 -2.04
N CYS A 243 -22.89 -11.39 -2.27
CA CYS A 243 -22.41 -12.14 -3.43
C CYS A 243 -22.35 -13.66 -3.20
N ALA A 244 -22.90 -14.16 -2.08
CA ALA A 244 -22.90 -15.57 -1.68
C ALA A 244 -21.50 -16.20 -1.55
N GLU A 245 -20.50 -15.40 -1.15
CA GLU A 245 -19.13 -15.85 -0.93
C GLU A 245 -18.78 -15.95 0.55
N GLU A 246 -17.79 -16.78 0.87
CA GLU A 246 -17.32 -16.93 2.24
C GLU A 246 -16.57 -15.67 2.68
N SER A 247 -17.06 -15.01 3.72
CA SER A 247 -16.44 -13.77 4.21
C SER A 247 -15.00 -13.98 4.66
N ALA A 248 -14.68 -15.14 5.24
CA ALA A 248 -13.33 -15.42 5.69
C ALA A 248 -12.30 -15.30 4.55
N THR A 249 -12.67 -15.64 3.32
CA THR A 249 -11.77 -15.66 2.14
C THR A 249 -11.04 -14.33 1.93
N LEU A 250 -11.73 -13.19 1.99
CA LEU A 250 -11.09 -11.88 1.75
C LEU A 250 -10.59 -11.18 3.02
N TYR A 251 -10.79 -11.77 4.20
CA TYR A 251 -10.34 -11.18 5.45
C TYR A 251 -8.82 -10.92 5.49
N PRO A 252 -7.94 -11.86 5.06
CA PRO A 252 -6.51 -11.61 5.06
C PRO A 252 -6.11 -10.41 4.19
N LEU A 253 -6.71 -10.31 3.00
CA LEU A 253 -6.45 -9.22 2.08
C LEU A 253 -6.94 -7.86 2.62
N TRP A 254 -8.13 -7.86 3.25
CA TRP A 254 -8.67 -6.68 3.92
C TRP A 254 -7.72 -6.19 5.03
N ARG A 255 -7.17 -7.08 5.86
CA ARG A 255 -6.22 -6.71 6.91
C ARG A 255 -5.01 -5.97 6.35
N ILE A 256 -4.37 -6.51 5.31
CA ILE A 256 -3.18 -5.90 4.70
C ILE A 256 -3.53 -4.56 4.05
N ALA A 257 -4.67 -4.45 3.36
CA ALA A 257 -5.14 -3.17 2.80
C ALA A 257 -5.35 -2.08 3.86
N HIS A 258 -5.60 -2.48 5.11
CA HIS A 258 -5.71 -1.59 6.28
C HIS A 258 -4.41 -1.45 7.08
N GLY A 259 -3.28 -1.95 6.58
CA GLY A 259 -1.99 -1.88 7.27
C GLY A 259 -1.93 -2.77 8.53
N GLN A 260 -2.84 -3.72 8.66
CA GLN A 260 -2.83 -4.67 9.77
C GLN A 260 -1.99 -5.88 9.36
N PRO A 261 -0.90 -6.20 10.09
CA PRO A 261 -0.08 -7.36 9.77
C PRO A 261 -0.92 -8.63 9.92
N ILE A 262 -0.58 -9.67 9.17
CA ILE A 262 -1.15 -11.00 9.39
C ILE A 262 -0.74 -11.48 10.78
N ASP A 263 -1.72 -11.95 11.55
CA ASP A 263 -1.43 -12.52 12.87
C ASP A 263 -0.90 -13.95 12.69
N ILE A 264 0.36 -14.15 13.07
CA ILE A 264 1.05 -15.44 12.98
C ILE A 264 0.90 -16.22 14.29
N ARG A 265 0.12 -15.72 15.27
CA ARG A 265 -0.27 -16.46 16.48
C ARG A 265 -1.31 -17.54 16.19
N VAL A 266 -1.16 -18.23 15.07
CA VAL A 266 -1.87 -19.47 14.77
C VAL A 266 -1.34 -20.56 15.70
N ALA A 267 -2.24 -21.30 16.34
CA ALA A 267 -1.89 -22.25 17.39
C ALA A 267 -1.22 -23.51 16.84
N THR A 268 -1.41 -23.83 15.55
CA THR A 268 -0.86 -25.04 14.90
C THR A 268 -0.41 -24.83 13.46
N ALA A 269 0.36 -25.78 12.92
CA ALA A 269 0.85 -25.81 11.54
C ALA A 269 -0.30 -25.86 10.53
N GLU A 270 -1.31 -26.64 10.90
CA GLU A 270 -2.50 -26.86 10.11
C GLU A 270 -3.33 -25.59 10.01
N GLN A 271 -3.46 -24.84 11.11
CA GLN A 271 -4.11 -23.52 11.08
C GLN A 271 -3.31 -22.52 10.23
N ALA A 272 -1.98 -22.53 10.33
CA ALA A 272 -1.12 -21.70 9.47
C ALA A 272 -1.29 -22.05 7.98
N ALA A 273 -1.38 -23.34 7.65
CA ALA A 273 -1.62 -23.81 6.29
C ALA A 273 -3.02 -23.40 5.80
N GLN A 274 -4.05 -23.49 6.65
CA GLN A 274 -5.40 -23.02 6.29
C GLN A 274 -5.42 -21.52 6.00
N GLU A 275 -4.79 -20.69 6.84
CA GLU A 275 -4.66 -19.26 6.58
C GLU A 275 -3.84 -18.96 5.33
N PHE A 276 -2.77 -19.72 5.07
CA PHE A 276 -1.98 -19.65 3.83
C PHE A 276 -2.84 -19.91 2.59
N HIS A 277 -3.62 -21.00 2.58
CA HIS A 277 -4.52 -21.32 1.47
C HIS A 277 -5.64 -20.31 1.30
N ARG A 278 -6.19 -19.80 2.41
CA ARG A 278 -7.18 -18.72 2.38
C ARG A 278 -6.60 -17.46 1.75
N PHE A 279 -5.35 -17.11 2.09
CA PHE A 279 -4.65 -15.99 1.46
C PHE A 279 -4.47 -16.21 -0.05
N LEU A 280 -4.00 -17.39 -0.48
CA LEU A 280 -3.88 -17.71 -1.90
C LEU A 280 -5.21 -17.63 -2.65
N ARG A 281 -6.30 -18.16 -2.07
CA ARG A 281 -7.65 -18.03 -2.63
C ARG A 281 -8.08 -16.57 -2.74
N SER A 282 -7.75 -15.74 -1.75
CA SER A 282 -8.04 -14.30 -1.81
C SER A 282 -7.34 -13.60 -2.98
N LEU A 283 -6.08 -13.97 -3.27
CA LEU A 283 -5.32 -13.47 -4.42
C LEU A 283 -5.87 -14.02 -5.74
N HIS A 284 -6.22 -15.31 -5.78
CA HIS A 284 -6.81 -15.94 -6.96
C HIS A 284 -8.13 -15.26 -7.35
N LEU A 285 -8.96 -14.93 -6.35
CA LEU A 285 -10.18 -14.17 -6.54
C LEU A 285 -9.91 -12.73 -7.02
N ALA A 286 -8.92 -12.04 -6.43
CA ALA A 286 -8.50 -10.70 -6.86
C ALA A 286 -7.95 -10.67 -8.29
N ALA A 287 -7.36 -11.78 -8.75
CA ALA A 287 -6.87 -11.97 -10.11
C ALA A 287 -7.97 -12.39 -11.11
N ALA A 288 -9.23 -12.46 -10.69
CA ALA A 288 -10.39 -12.92 -11.46
C ALA A 288 -10.38 -14.42 -11.82
N LEU A 289 -9.90 -15.26 -10.89
CA LEU A 289 -9.88 -16.72 -10.98
C LEU A 289 -9.26 -17.28 -12.29
N PRO A 290 -8.03 -16.87 -12.66
CA PRO A 290 -7.36 -17.41 -13.84
C PRO A 290 -7.18 -18.93 -13.71
N ASP A 291 -7.33 -19.65 -14.83
CA ASP A 291 -7.02 -21.08 -14.87
C ASP A 291 -5.51 -21.35 -14.65
N PRO A 292 -5.12 -22.58 -14.26
CA PRO A 292 -3.71 -22.91 -14.00
C PRO A 292 -2.77 -22.66 -15.19
N GLU A 293 -3.24 -22.80 -16.43
CA GLU A 293 -2.44 -22.53 -17.63
C GLU A 293 -2.15 -21.04 -17.80
N CYS A 294 -3.15 -20.19 -17.54
CA CYS A 294 -3.02 -18.75 -17.52
C CYS A 294 -2.03 -18.30 -16.45
N ILE A 295 -2.08 -18.89 -15.26
CA ILE A 295 -1.12 -18.63 -14.18
C ILE A 295 0.30 -19.04 -14.61
N ALA A 296 0.46 -20.23 -15.21
CA ALA A 296 1.75 -20.70 -15.71
C ALA A 296 2.33 -19.81 -16.83
N ARG A 297 1.50 -19.29 -17.74
CA ARG A 297 1.93 -18.33 -18.77
C ARG A 297 2.36 -16.99 -18.16
N ARG A 298 1.67 -16.53 -17.11
CA ARG A 298 2.00 -15.27 -16.40
C ARG A 298 3.25 -15.39 -15.55
N SER A 299 3.59 -16.60 -15.10
CA SER A 299 4.87 -16.82 -14.43
C SER A 299 6.00 -16.74 -15.45
N ARG A 300 6.97 -15.85 -15.20
CA ARG A 300 8.17 -15.69 -16.06
C ARG A 300 9.06 -16.95 -16.14
N ARG A 301 8.79 -17.95 -15.30
CA ARG A 301 9.47 -19.25 -15.24
C ARG A 301 8.44 -20.37 -15.14
N PRO A 302 8.73 -21.55 -15.69
CA PRO A 302 7.78 -22.67 -15.69
C PRO A 302 7.38 -23.05 -14.27
N LEU A 303 6.08 -22.93 -13.99
CA LEU A 303 5.41 -23.53 -12.85
C LEU A 303 4.71 -24.81 -13.34
N ALA A 304 4.87 -25.92 -12.62
CA ALA A 304 4.14 -27.13 -12.94
C ALA A 304 2.65 -26.91 -12.68
N LEU A 305 1.80 -27.29 -13.65
CA LEU A 305 0.34 -27.12 -13.54
C LEU A 305 -0.23 -27.87 -12.33
N THR A 306 0.35 -29.02 -12.00
CA THR A 306 -0.01 -29.81 -10.82
C THR A 306 0.24 -29.06 -9.52
N ASP A 307 1.37 -28.36 -9.41
CA ASP A 307 1.73 -27.61 -8.20
C ASP A 307 0.81 -26.40 -8.02
N ILE A 308 0.45 -25.72 -9.12
CA ILE A 308 -0.51 -24.61 -9.10
C ILE A 308 -1.88 -25.12 -8.62
N ALA A 309 -2.38 -26.20 -9.22
CA ALA A 309 -3.69 -26.75 -8.88
C ALA A 309 -3.74 -27.20 -7.42
N GLN A 310 -2.76 -27.97 -6.97
CA GLN A 310 -2.70 -28.47 -5.59
C GLN A 310 -2.52 -27.35 -4.56
N ALA A 311 -1.81 -26.27 -4.90
CA ALA A 311 -1.66 -25.10 -4.01
C ALA A 311 -2.96 -24.29 -3.87
N LEU A 312 -3.71 -24.13 -4.96
CA LEU A 312 -4.99 -23.40 -4.98
C LEU A 312 -6.13 -24.21 -4.32
N GLU A 313 -6.15 -25.52 -4.53
CA GLU A 313 -7.09 -26.44 -3.90
C GLU A 313 -6.84 -26.54 -2.38
N GLY A 314 -5.58 -26.38 -1.96
CA GLY A 314 -5.16 -26.41 -0.56
C GLY A 314 -4.60 -27.75 -0.10
N THR A 315 -4.14 -28.57 -1.04
CA THR A 315 -3.62 -29.92 -0.80
C THR A 315 -2.14 -29.90 -0.40
N ILE A 316 -1.37 -28.93 -0.93
CA ILE A 316 0.06 -28.78 -0.63
C ILE A 316 0.40 -27.34 -0.28
N VAL A 317 1.35 -27.15 0.63
CA VAL A 317 2.08 -25.87 0.79
C VAL A 317 3.38 -25.98 -0.01
N PRO A 318 3.51 -25.30 -1.18
CA PRO A 318 4.70 -25.42 -2.02
C PRO A 318 5.97 -24.91 -1.35
N ASP A 319 7.11 -25.14 -1.99
CA ASP A 319 8.33 -24.46 -1.57
C ASP A 319 8.26 -22.94 -1.75
N TRP A 320 9.21 -22.21 -1.13
CA TRP A 320 9.18 -20.75 -1.16
C TRP A 320 9.31 -20.19 -2.58
N PRO A 321 10.26 -20.65 -3.41
CA PRO A 321 10.35 -20.17 -4.79
C PRO A 321 9.05 -20.36 -5.58
N THR A 322 8.39 -21.51 -5.45
CA THR A 322 7.11 -21.80 -6.14
C THR A 322 5.99 -20.92 -5.61
N THR A 323 5.88 -20.79 -4.29
CA THR A 323 4.90 -19.91 -3.63
C THR A 323 5.06 -18.46 -4.08
N ALA A 324 6.29 -17.94 -4.08
CA ALA A 324 6.55 -16.56 -4.44
C ALA A 324 6.20 -16.28 -5.91
N ARG A 325 6.55 -17.19 -6.84
CA ARG A 325 6.17 -17.09 -8.25
C ARG A 325 4.65 -17.15 -8.44
N LEU A 326 3.96 -18.04 -7.73
CA LEU A 326 2.50 -18.14 -7.77
C LEU A 326 1.85 -16.83 -7.32
N VAL A 327 2.33 -16.25 -6.22
CA VAL A 327 1.83 -14.98 -5.68
C VAL A 327 2.04 -13.83 -6.68
N VAL A 328 3.22 -13.74 -7.30
CA VAL A 328 3.51 -12.73 -8.34
C VAL A 328 2.61 -12.91 -9.56
N ALA A 329 2.40 -14.16 -10.02
CA ALA A 329 1.50 -14.45 -11.14
C ALA A 329 0.03 -14.06 -10.85
N LEU A 330 -0.35 -14.04 -9.57
CA LEU A 330 -1.64 -13.54 -9.08
C LEU A 330 -1.62 -12.03 -8.75
N GLN A 331 -0.57 -11.31 -9.16
CA GLN A 331 -0.35 -9.88 -8.91
C GLN A 331 -0.28 -9.50 -7.41
N GLY A 332 0.00 -10.49 -6.57
CA GLY A 332 0.24 -10.39 -5.14
C GLY A 332 1.66 -9.97 -4.79
N GLN A 333 1.90 -9.68 -3.50
CA GLN A 333 3.24 -9.43 -2.98
C GLN A 333 3.74 -10.62 -2.17
N PRO A 334 4.88 -11.24 -2.51
CA PRO A 334 5.39 -12.39 -1.75
C PRO A 334 5.64 -12.09 -0.27
N VAL A 335 6.10 -10.86 0.05
CA VAL A 335 6.39 -10.46 1.44
C VAL A 335 5.18 -10.62 2.36
N ASP A 336 3.97 -10.43 1.84
CA ASP A 336 2.73 -10.48 2.60
C ASP A 336 2.42 -11.91 3.08
N ILE A 337 2.62 -12.93 2.25
CA ILE A 337 2.29 -14.32 2.59
C ILE A 337 3.44 -15.05 3.31
N ARG A 338 4.67 -14.53 3.20
CA ARG A 338 5.88 -15.19 3.72
C ARG A 338 5.80 -15.64 5.19
N PRO A 339 5.23 -14.85 6.12
CA PRO A 339 5.11 -15.29 7.51
C PRO A 339 4.19 -16.50 7.69
N LEU A 340 3.08 -16.56 6.93
CA LEU A 340 2.16 -17.71 6.92
C LEU A 340 2.84 -18.95 6.35
N TRP A 341 3.57 -18.78 5.24
CA TRP A 341 4.34 -19.87 4.63
C TRP A 341 5.37 -20.46 5.60
N HIS A 342 6.11 -19.61 6.31
CA HIS A 342 7.05 -20.06 7.34
C HIS A 342 6.32 -20.83 8.46
N ALA A 343 5.23 -20.28 9.01
CA ALA A 343 4.49 -20.94 10.08
C ALA A 343 3.88 -22.29 9.66
N ALA A 344 3.38 -22.38 8.42
CA ALA A 344 2.82 -23.61 7.86
C ALA A 344 3.88 -24.71 7.67
N ARG A 345 5.14 -24.33 7.40
CA ARG A 345 6.25 -25.28 7.18
C ARG A 345 7.13 -25.53 8.40
N ALA A 346 7.15 -24.63 9.39
CA ALA A 346 8.07 -24.67 10.52
C ALA A 346 7.64 -25.60 11.66
N LEU A 347 6.37 -26.00 11.71
CA LEU A 347 5.89 -26.86 12.77
C LEU A 347 6.06 -28.33 12.37
N PRO A 348 6.71 -29.17 13.22
CA PRO A 348 6.82 -30.60 12.94
C PRO A 348 5.41 -31.16 12.79
N ARG A 349 5.19 -31.91 11.69
CA ARG A 349 3.97 -32.72 11.53
C ARG A 349 3.81 -33.52 12.83
N PRO A 350 2.66 -33.46 13.53
CA PRO A 350 2.43 -34.40 14.61
C PRO A 350 2.64 -35.79 14.00
N SER A 351 3.71 -36.45 14.42
CA SER A 351 3.96 -37.83 14.05
C SER A 351 2.68 -38.56 14.42
N LEU A 352 2.09 -39.24 13.44
CA LEU A 352 1.08 -40.25 13.71
C LEU A 352 1.73 -41.15 14.75
N ARG A 353 1.37 -40.96 16.03
CA ARG A 353 1.63 -41.93 17.07
C ARG A 353 0.77 -43.10 16.64
N THR A 354 1.37 -44.00 15.88
CA THR A 354 0.94 -45.37 15.76
C THR A 354 0.77 -45.83 17.21
N ALA A 355 -0.46 -45.81 17.69
CA ALA A 355 -0.85 -46.48 18.91
C ALA A 355 -0.74 -47.96 18.59
N THR A 356 0.47 -48.49 18.61
CA THR A 356 0.71 -49.90 18.85
C THR A 356 0.21 -50.15 20.27
N MET A 357 -1.09 -50.47 20.37
CA MET A 357 -1.62 -51.18 21.52
C MET A 357 -0.80 -52.47 21.64
N TYR A 358 0.13 -52.51 22.60
CA TYR A 358 0.64 -53.77 23.12
C TYR A 358 -0.52 -54.44 23.86
N ALA A 359 -1.20 -55.35 23.16
CA ALA A 359 -1.98 -56.39 23.79
C ALA A 359 -1.00 -57.49 24.19
N ASP A 360 -0.54 -57.48 25.44
CA ASP A 360 0.04 -58.63 26.13
C ASP A 360 0.06 -58.36 27.62
N ALA A 361 -1.07 -58.65 28.28
CA ALA A 361 -1.17 -58.80 29.73
C ALA A 361 -2.41 -59.63 30.09
N PHE A 362 -2.46 -60.87 29.61
CA PHE A 362 -3.21 -61.96 30.24
C PHE A 362 -2.40 -63.25 30.05
N GLY A 363 -1.62 -63.57 31.08
CA GLY A 363 -0.87 -64.81 31.25
C GLY A 363 -0.53 -64.97 32.72
#